data_AF-A0A9P6G5P1-F1
#
_entry.id   AF-A0A9P6G5P1-F1
#
_cell.length_a   1.000
_cell.length_b   1.000
_cell.length_c   1.000
_cell.angle_alpha   90.00
_cell.angle_beta   90.00
_cell.angle_gamma   90.00
#
_symmetry.space_group_name_H-M   'P 1'
#
loop_
_entity.id
_entity.type
_entity.pdbx_description
1 polymer ?
#
loop_
_entity_poly.entity_id
_entity_poly.type
_entity_poly.pdbx_seq_one_letter_code
_entity_poly.pdbx_strand_id
1 'polypeptide(L)'
;MYLILLLSSLLATVLGTPLVARQSDTEWKPAAGTTVTCDLNADKYISLTIGPEQGSVIFEHACAGILPGCASPENLTEGTVCTQTVTYKLDGPKNTTLNALVEQKDNHNKLSDWAVNFAVTPAKQPGDSAGVFLTKVDCIGYFQELLLKSAPEGCTMQGLGPSAGTLTVGGTTSLKDAVFGLSFVKRT
;
A
#
# COMPACT_ATOMS: atom_id res chain seq x y z
N MET A 1 -7.09 -27.85 -69.88
CA MET A 1 -5.88 -28.68 -69.86
C MET A 1 -5.09 -28.28 -68.62
N TYR A 2 -4.89 -29.24 -67.72
CA TYR A 2 -4.28 -29.12 -66.39
C TYR A 2 -2.75 -28.95 -66.46
N LEU A 3 -2.17 -28.17 -65.54
CA LEU A 3 -0.82 -28.32 -64.96
C LEU A 3 -0.85 -27.52 -63.61
N ILE A 4 -0.92 -28.06 -62.38
CA ILE A 4 -0.02 -28.96 -61.60
C ILE A 4 1.39 -28.35 -61.48
N LEU A 5 2.05 -28.10 -60.32
CA LEU A 5 1.84 -28.30 -58.87
C LEU A 5 2.94 -27.48 -58.09
N LEU A 6 2.62 -27.13 -56.84
CA LEU A 6 3.44 -27.16 -55.59
C LEU A 6 4.79 -26.45 -55.46
N LEU A 7 4.88 -25.59 -54.43
CA LEU A 7 5.95 -25.55 -53.40
C LEU A 7 5.49 -24.59 -52.28
N SER A 8 4.80 -25.06 -51.25
CA SER A 8 5.34 -25.62 -49.98
C SER A 8 6.00 -24.58 -49.05
N SER A 9 5.20 -24.18 -48.06
CA SER A 9 5.52 -24.01 -46.62
C SER A 9 6.68 -23.12 -46.18
N LEU A 10 6.34 -22.02 -45.48
CA LEU A 10 6.86 -21.76 -44.13
C LEU A 10 5.92 -20.80 -43.36
N LEU A 11 4.92 -21.36 -42.67
CA LEU A 11 4.19 -20.67 -41.60
C LEU A 11 4.91 -21.01 -40.29
N ALA A 12 5.83 -20.16 -39.87
CA ALA A 12 6.35 -20.21 -38.50
C ALA A 12 5.32 -19.52 -37.59
N THR A 13 4.30 -20.26 -37.15
CA THR A 13 3.48 -19.83 -35.99
C THR A 13 4.32 -20.03 -34.73
N VAL A 14 5.14 -19.04 -34.40
CA VAL A 14 5.68 -18.90 -33.04
C VAL A 14 4.52 -18.45 -32.16
N LEU A 15 3.74 -19.41 -31.69
CA LEU A 15 2.93 -19.24 -30.48
C LEU A 15 3.86 -19.36 -29.27
N GLY A 16 4.82 -18.43 -29.18
CA GLY A 16 5.41 -18.07 -27.91
C GLY A 16 4.39 -17.22 -27.18
N THR A 17 3.40 -17.85 -26.55
CA THR A 17 2.63 -17.17 -25.52
C THR A 17 3.60 -16.82 -24.41
N PRO A 18 3.86 -15.53 -24.10
CA PRO A 18 4.31 -15.24 -22.75
C PRO A 18 3.15 -15.63 -21.84
N LEU A 19 3.27 -16.80 -21.22
CA LEU A 19 2.65 -17.08 -19.93
C LEU A 19 2.97 -15.88 -19.03
N VAL A 20 1.91 -15.34 -18.42
CA VAL A 20 1.88 -14.11 -17.64
C VAL A 20 1.89 -12.88 -18.55
N ALA A 21 0.68 -12.33 -18.79
CA ALA A 21 0.55 -10.90 -18.95
C ALA A 21 1.27 -10.26 -17.77
N ARG A 22 2.50 -9.78 -17.99
CA ARG A 22 3.08 -8.74 -17.16
C ARG A 22 2.03 -7.64 -17.16
N GLN A 23 1.40 -7.45 -16.01
CA GLN A 23 0.58 -6.29 -15.75
C GLN A 23 1.51 -5.10 -15.99
N SER A 24 1.43 -4.53 -17.19
CA SER A 24 2.03 -3.25 -17.52
C SER A 24 1.54 -2.29 -16.45
N ASP A 25 2.47 -1.70 -15.70
CA ASP A 25 2.25 -0.72 -14.63
C ASP A 25 1.38 0.45 -15.12
N THR A 26 0.07 0.23 -15.15
CA THR A 26 -0.92 1.29 -15.05
C THR A 26 -0.87 1.76 -13.61
N GLU A 27 -0.33 2.96 -13.40
CA GLU A 27 -0.42 3.79 -12.20
C GLU A 27 -1.47 3.26 -11.21
N TRP A 28 -1.03 2.75 -10.06
CA TRP A 28 -1.95 2.23 -9.04
C TRP A 28 -2.99 3.31 -8.69
N LYS A 29 -4.24 2.91 -8.55
CA LYS A 29 -5.35 3.83 -8.23
C LYS A 29 -6.18 3.27 -7.08
N PRO A 30 -6.68 4.12 -6.18
CA PRO A 30 -7.58 3.69 -5.13
C PRO A 30 -8.87 3.13 -5.72
N ALA A 31 -9.51 2.19 -5.01
CA ALA A 31 -10.82 1.69 -5.41
C ALA A 31 -11.85 2.82 -5.47
N ALA A 32 -12.78 2.76 -6.43
CA ALA A 32 -13.82 3.77 -6.59
C ALA A 32 -14.68 3.89 -5.32
N GLY A 33 -14.99 5.12 -4.89
CA GLY A 33 -15.73 5.36 -3.64
C GLY A 33 -14.89 5.21 -2.37
N THR A 34 -13.57 5.11 -2.49
CA THR A 34 -12.66 5.28 -1.35
C THR A 34 -12.85 6.68 -0.76
N THR A 35 -12.95 6.76 0.57
CA THR A 35 -13.18 8.01 1.29
C THR A 35 -12.08 8.24 2.30
N VAL A 36 -11.76 9.51 2.56
CA VAL A 36 -10.76 9.90 3.55
C VAL A 36 -11.40 10.81 4.61
N THR A 37 -10.99 10.62 5.85
CA THR A 37 -11.35 11.44 6.99
C THR A 37 -10.07 11.87 7.68
N CYS A 38 -9.75 13.16 7.61
CA CYS A 38 -8.57 13.72 8.25
C CYS A 38 -8.90 14.28 9.63
N ASP A 39 -7.93 14.23 10.53
CA ASP A 39 -8.06 14.93 11.80
C ASP A 39 -7.90 16.43 11.57
N LEU A 40 -9.03 17.16 11.62
CA LEU A 40 -9.09 18.61 11.44
C LEU A 40 -8.37 19.38 12.56
N ASN A 41 -8.22 18.75 13.73
CA ASN A 41 -7.55 19.32 14.89
C ASN A 41 -6.11 18.81 15.03
N ALA A 42 -5.57 18.16 13.99
CA ALA A 42 -4.22 17.67 14.03
C ALA A 42 -3.23 18.83 14.24
N ASP A 43 -2.46 18.69 15.31
CA ASP A 43 -1.44 19.63 15.75
C ASP A 43 -0.02 19.15 15.39
N LYS A 44 0.07 18.01 14.69
CA LYS A 44 1.32 17.33 14.32
C LYS A 44 1.30 16.90 12.87
N TYR A 45 2.48 16.81 12.26
CA TYR A 45 2.69 16.22 10.95
C TYR A 45 3.98 15.40 10.89
N ILE A 46 4.06 14.52 9.90
CA ILE A 46 5.28 13.80 9.55
C ILE A 46 6.18 14.75 8.76
N SER A 47 7.39 14.99 9.25
CA SER A 47 8.39 15.72 8.51
C SER A 47 9.02 14.80 7.46
N LEU A 48 8.58 14.94 6.22
CA LEU A 48 9.15 14.22 5.07
C LEU A 48 10.46 14.84 4.57
N THR A 49 10.90 15.95 5.17
CA THR A 49 11.97 16.79 4.60
C THR A 49 13.38 16.44 5.10
N ILE A 50 13.61 15.81 6.26
CA ILE A 50 14.99 15.51 6.70
C ILE A 50 15.07 14.23 7.54
N GLY A 51 15.50 13.14 6.90
CA GLY A 51 15.90 11.85 7.48
C GLY A 51 16.23 10.83 6.38
N PRO A 52 16.96 9.73 6.64
CA PRO A 52 17.33 8.72 5.63
C PRO A 52 16.14 7.97 5.00
N GLU A 53 14.93 8.17 5.53
CA GLU A 53 13.69 7.62 5.00
C GLU A 53 13.12 8.60 3.97
N GLN A 54 13.47 8.39 2.70
CA GLN A 54 12.77 9.03 1.59
C GLN A 54 11.27 8.73 1.73
N GLY A 55 10.37 9.64 1.33
CA GLY A 55 8.93 9.46 1.52
C GLY A 55 8.36 8.15 0.97
N SER A 56 9.03 7.46 0.03
CA SER A 56 8.68 6.10 -0.39
C SER A 56 9.02 5.01 0.62
N VAL A 57 10.14 5.15 1.33
CA VAL A 57 10.71 4.18 2.26
C VAL A 57 9.84 3.99 3.50
N ILE A 58 9.21 5.06 3.99
CA ILE A 58 8.29 4.96 5.14
C ILE A 58 7.09 4.05 4.83
N PHE A 59 6.58 4.06 3.60
CA PHE A 59 5.46 3.19 3.19
C PHE A 59 5.90 1.74 3.05
N GLU A 60 7.11 1.50 2.52
CA GLU A 60 7.68 0.16 2.46
C GLU A 60 7.87 -0.44 3.86
N HIS A 61 8.43 0.32 4.79
CA HIS A 61 8.59 -0.13 6.18
C HIS A 61 7.24 -0.30 6.90
N ALA A 62 6.28 0.58 6.65
CA ALA A 62 4.93 0.43 7.22
C ALA A 62 4.29 -0.88 6.75
N CYS A 63 4.33 -1.13 5.44
CA CYS A 63 3.74 -2.33 4.87
C CYS A 63 4.50 -3.61 5.22
N ALA A 64 5.83 -3.56 5.39
CA ALA A 64 6.62 -4.69 5.88
C ALA A 64 6.26 -5.07 7.32
N GLY A 65 5.80 -4.12 8.15
CA GLY A 65 5.30 -4.40 9.50
C GLY A 65 3.86 -4.94 9.55
N ILE A 66 3.05 -4.68 8.51
CA ILE A 66 1.64 -5.12 8.43
C ILE A 66 1.50 -6.47 7.73
N LEU A 67 2.24 -6.66 6.64
CA LEU A 67 2.22 -7.86 5.82
C LEU A 67 3.16 -8.93 6.40
N PRO A 68 2.92 -10.22 6.13
CA PRO A 68 3.87 -11.25 6.52
C PRO A 68 5.22 -11.06 5.82
N GLY A 69 6.30 -11.57 6.41
CA GLY A 69 7.66 -11.39 5.88
C GLY A 69 7.84 -11.80 4.41
N CYS A 70 7.08 -12.78 3.92
CA CYS A 70 7.09 -13.18 2.50
C CYS A 70 6.63 -12.08 1.52
N ALA A 71 5.97 -11.02 1.99
CA ALA A 71 5.68 -9.83 1.19
C ALA A 71 6.91 -8.96 0.94
N SER A 72 7.96 -9.13 1.75
CA SER A 72 9.24 -8.44 1.66
C SER A 72 10.37 -9.45 1.74
N PRO A 73 10.55 -10.31 0.72
CA PRO A 73 11.58 -11.35 0.72
C PRO A 73 13.00 -10.77 0.88
N GLU A 74 13.21 -9.52 0.48
CA GLU A 74 14.45 -8.77 0.71
C GLU A 74 14.87 -8.66 2.19
N ASN A 75 13.90 -8.79 3.11
CA ASN A 75 14.11 -8.67 4.55
C ASN A 75 14.18 -10.03 5.26
N LEU A 76 14.10 -11.14 4.53
CA LEU A 76 14.12 -12.48 5.11
C LEU A 76 15.55 -13.00 5.28
N THR A 77 15.74 -13.85 6.30
CA THR A 77 17.00 -14.58 6.48
C THR A 77 17.26 -15.52 5.31
N GLU A 78 18.53 -15.66 4.93
CA GLU A 78 18.96 -16.56 3.86
C GLU A 78 18.42 -17.99 4.08
N GLY A 79 17.89 -18.61 3.03
CA GLY A 79 17.28 -19.95 3.09
C GLY A 79 15.79 -19.98 3.45
N THR A 80 15.13 -18.84 3.71
CA THR A 80 13.68 -18.78 3.91
C THR A 80 12.94 -19.05 2.59
N VAL A 81 12.07 -20.06 2.57
CA VAL A 81 11.27 -20.42 1.39
C VAL A 81 9.85 -19.84 1.53
N CYS A 82 9.50 -18.94 0.62
CA CYS A 82 8.14 -18.42 0.48
C CYS A 82 7.43 -19.08 -0.70
N THR A 83 6.18 -19.50 -0.50
CA THR A 83 5.29 -19.81 -1.61
C THR A 83 4.97 -18.50 -2.34
N GLN A 84 4.93 -18.51 -3.68
CA GLN A 84 4.57 -17.31 -4.45
C GLN A 84 3.10 -16.96 -4.21
N THR A 85 2.86 -16.17 -3.19
CA THR A 85 1.55 -15.62 -2.87
C THR A 85 1.67 -14.10 -2.92
N VAL A 86 0.89 -13.45 -3.77
CA VAL A 86 0.91 -11.98 -3.93
C VAL A 86 -0.22 -11.29 -3.14
N THR A 87 -1.14 -12.09 -2.59
CA THR A 87 -2.30 -11.66 -1.81
C THR A 87 -2.25 -12.26 -0.40
N TYR A 88 -2.31 -11.42 0.62
CA TYR A 88 -2.15 -11.83 2.02
C TYR A 88 -3.44 -11.62 2.78
N LYS A 89 -3.90 -12.67 3.47
CA LYS A 89 -5.10 -12.57 4.30
C LYS A 89 -4.84 -11.64 5.49
N LEU A 90 -5.78 -10.73 5.74
CA LEU A 90 -5.83 -9.91 6.95
C LEU A 90 -6.69 -10.64 7.99
N ASP A 91 -6.04 -11.36 8.91
CA ASP A 91 -6.72 -12.12 9.97
C ASP A 91 -7.22 -11.26 11.15
N GLY A 92 -7.13 -9.94 11.03
CA GLY A 92 -7.56 -8.98 12.04
C GLY A 92 -6.88 -7.61 11.86
N PRO A 93 -7.15 -6.67 12.77
CA PRO A 93 -6.46 -5.38 12.78
C PRO A 93 -4.96 -5.59 12.98
N LYS A 94 -4.16 -4.92 12.16
CA LYS A 94 -2.70 -4.91 12.24
C LYS A 94 -2.20 -3.48 12.31
N ASN A 95 -1.09 -3.28 13.00
CA ASN A 95 -0.44 -1.98 13.06
C ASN A 95 1.08 -2.14 13.11
N THR A 96 1.76 -1.05 12.79
CA THR A 96 3.19 -0.91 13.00
C THR A 96 3.49 0.53 13.37
N THR A 97 4.40 0.70 14.33
CA THR A 97 4.86 2.02 14.76
C THR A 97 6.26 2.26 14.22
N LEU A 98 6.42 3.33 13.45
CA LEU A 98 7.68 3.75 12.87
C LEU A 98 8.21 4.99 13.59
N ASN A 99 9.53 5.03 13.78
CA ASN A 99 10.23 6.16 14.40
C ASN A 99 10.49 7.30 13.39
N ALA A 100 9.46 7.68 12.64
CA ALA A 100 9.52 8.81 11.73
C ALA A 100 9.61 10.14 12.49
N LEU A 101 10.16 11.16 11.85
CA LEU A 101 10.28 12.50 12.40
C LEU A 101 8.89 13.17 12.46
N VAL A 102 8.43 13.49 13.66
CA VAL A 102 7.17 14.19 13.90
C VAL A 102 7.46 15.65 14.28
N GLU A 103 6.74 16.59 13.71
CA GLU A 103 6.86 18.02 14.00
C GLU A 103 5.51 18.60 14.42
N GLN A 104 5.56 19.59 15.32
CA GLN A 104 4.39 20.34 15.74
C GLN A 104 4.01 21.38 14.67
N LYS A 105 2.72 21.46 14.33
CA LYS A 105 2.17 22.35 13.30
C LYS A 105 2.50 23.83 13.50
N ASP A 106 2.40 24.32 14.73
CA ASP A 106 2.42 25.77 14.99
C ASP A 106 3.82 26.39 15.04
N ASN A 107 4.84 25.60 15.38
CA ASN A 107 6.20 26.09 15.61
C ASN A 107 7.29 25.23 14.94
N HIS A 108 6.92 24.16 14.23
CA HIS A 108 7.83 23.23 13.56
C HIS A 108 8.84 22.54 14.50
N ASN A 109 8.57 22.53 15.81
CA ASN A 109 9.43 21.85 16.76
C ASN A 109 9.36 20.34 16.54
N LYS A 110 10.54 19.72 16.45
CA LYS A 110 10.68 18.27 16.39
C LYS A 110 10.23 17.64 17.70
N LEU A 111 9.35 16.66 17.60
CA LEU A 111 8.78 15.93 18.72
C LEU A 111 9.47 14.57 18.85
N SER A 112 10.63 14.54 19.53
CA SER A 112 11.45 13.33 19.67
C SER A 112 10.75 12.16 20.37
N ASP A 113 9.80 12.46 21.25
CA ASP A 113 9.09 11.45 22.04
C ASP A 113 7.88 10.89 21.29
N TRP A 114 7.71 11.23 20.01
CA TRP A 114 6.58 10.81 19.20
C TRP A 114 7.03 9.90 18.06
N ALA A 115 6.14 8.98 17.71
CA ALA A 115 6.27 8.06 16.61
C ALA A 115 4.98 8.04 15.80
N VAL A 116 5.03 7.40 14.65
CA VAL A 116 3.92 7.33 13.71
C VAL A 116 3.41 5.90 13.67
N ASN A 117 2.14 5.70 14.01
CA ASN A 117 1.49 4.41 13.98
C ASN A 117 0.62 4.29 12.71
N PHE A 118 0.98 3.32 11.87
CA PHE A 118 0.26 2.90 10.68
C PHE A 118 -0.61 1.71 11.04
N ALA A 119 -1.88 1.73 10.66
CA ALA A 119 -2.82 0.67 10.98
C ALA A 119 -3.64 0.26 9.76
N VAL A 120 -3.97 -1.03 9.67
CA VAL A 120 -4.93 -1.58 8.71
C VAL A 120 -5.92 -2.43 9.47
N THR A 121 -7.19 -2.07 9.35
CA THR A 121 -8.32 -2.79 9.96
C THR A 121 -9.15 -3.40 8.84
N PRO A 122 -9.19 -4.74 8.69
CA PRO A 122 -10.06 -5.37 7.71
C PRO A 122 -11.53 -5.13 8.04
N ALA A 123 -12.38 -5.05 7.02
CA ALA A 123 -13.82 -5.01 7.21
C ALA A 123 -14.32 -6.26 7.95
N LYS A 124 -15.38 -6.11 8.74
CA LYS A 124 -16.06 -7.27 9.35
C LYS A 124 -16.66 -8.13 8.25
N GLN A 125 -16.29 -9.40 8.23
CA GLN A 125 -16.78 -10.37 7.25
C GLN A 125 -17.73 -11.37 7.92
N PRO A 126 -18.73 -11.89 7.19
CA PRO A 126 -19.45 -13.10 7.58
C PRO A 126 -18.49 -14.26 7.87
N GLY A 127 -18.88 -15.19 8.76
CA GLY A 127 -18.03 -16.30 9.18
C GLY A 127 -17.69 -17.30 8.06
N ASP A 128 -18.47 -17.31 6.98
CA ASP A 128 -18.31 -18.11 5.78
C ASP A 128 -17.56 -17.39 4.63
N SER A 129 -17.12 -16.15 4.85
CA SER A 129 -16.35 -15.38 3.87
C SER A 129 -14.95 -15.97 3.65
N ALA A 130 -14.43 -15.84 2.42
CA ALA A 130 -13.04 -16.12 2.09
C ALA A 130 -12.06 -15.24 2.91
N GLY A 131 -12.52 -14.10 3.41
CA GLY A 131 -11.73 -13.14 4.17
C GLY A 131 -11.33 -11.91 3.35
N VAL A 132 -10.62 -11.01 4.02
CA VAL A 132 -10.07 -9.78 3.41
C VAL A 132 -8.62 -10.07 2.99
N PHE A 133 -8.27 -9.77 1.74
CA PHE A 133 -6.94 -10.01 1.21
C PHE A 133 -6.30 -8.70 0.77
N LEU A 134 -5.04 -8.50 1.15
CA LEU A 134 -4.24 -7.32 0.89
C LEU A 134 -2.99 -7.69 0.11
N THR A 135 -2.69 -6.94 -0.95
CA THR A 135 -1.40 -7.07 -1.65
C THR A 135 -0.38 -6.06 -1.11
N LYS A 136 0.91 -6.28 -1.37
CA LYS A 136 1.96 -5.27 -1.06
C LYS A 136 1.67 -3.94 -1.74
N VAL A 137 1.26 -4.00 -3.00
CA VAL A 137 0.97 -2.81 -3.82
C VAL A 137 -0.23 -2.04 -3.25
N ASP A 138 -1.31 -2.73 -2.87
CA ASP A 138 -2.46 -2.08 -2.23
C ASP A 138 -2.08 -1.44 -0.90
N CYS A 139 -1.27 -2.13 -0.08
CA CYS A 139 -0.83 -1.59 1.19
C CYS A 139 -0.11 -0.25 1.00
N ILE A 140 0.88 -0.22 0.11
CA ILE A 140 1.67 0.98 -0.17
C ILE A 140 0.78 2.06 -0.80
N GLY A 141 -0.03 1.70 -1.79
CA GLY A 141 -0.88 2.61 -2.52
C GLY A 141 -1.89 3.33 -1.62
N TYR A 142 -2.59 2.62 -0.74
CA TYR A 142 -3.56 3.26 0.16
C TYR A 142 -2.91 4.19 1.19
N PHE A 143 -1.72 3.85 1.71
CA PHE A 143 -0.99 4.78 2.57
C PHE A 143 -0.47 6.00 1.81
N GLN A 144 0.01 5.82 0.57
CA GLN A 144 0.38 6.93 -0.30
C GLN A 144 -0.80 7.85 -0.60
N GLU A 145 -1.97 7.28 -0.93
CA GLU A 145 -3.21 8.03 -1.15
C GLU A 145 -3.55 8.89 0.07
N LEU A 146 -3.56 8.27 1.26
CA LEU A 146 -3.86 8.95 2.52
C LEU A 146 -2.85 10.04 2.87
N LEU A 147 -1.57 9.87 2.54
CA LEU A 147 -0.49 10.68 3.13
C LEU A 147 0.22 11.60 2.15
N LEU A 148 0.03 11.44 0.85
CA LEU A 148 0.64 12.31 -0.15
C LEU A 148 -0.36 13.26 -0.79
N LYS A 149 -1.68 12.99 -0.67
CA LYS A 149 -2.72 13.89 -1.17
C LYS A 149 -3.24 14.82 -0.08
N SER A 150 -3.65 16.02 -0.50
CA SER A 150 -4.37 16.95 0.35
C SER A 150 -5.85 16.56 0.44
N ALA A 151 -6.58 17.16 1.37
CA ALA A 151 -8.03 16.94 1.48
C ALA A 151 -8.76 17.41 0.19
N PRO A 152 -9.84 16.71 -0.22
CA PRO A 152 -10.50 15.60 0.46
C PRO A 152 -9.90 14.20 0.20
N GLU A 153 -8.91 14.06 -0.67
CA GLU A 153 -8.38 12.74 -1.09
C GLU A 153 -7.30 12.18 -0.16
N GLY A 154 -6.71 13.01 0.69
CA GLY A 154 -5.69 12.62 1.66
C GLY A 154 -5.56 13.64 2.79
N CYS A 155 -4.62 13.40 3.70
CA CYS A 155 -4.41 14.17 4.92
C CYS A 155 -3.09 14.94 4.95
N THR A 156 -2.51 15.22 3.78
CA THR A 156 -1.39 16.16 3.69
C THR A 156 -1.85 17.58 4.01
N MET A 157 -1.20 18.20 4.99
CA MET A 157 -1.34 19.63 5.25
C MET A 157 -0.45 20.40 4.27
N GLN A 158 -1.08 21.28 3.48
CA GLN A 158 -0.38 22.05 2.45
C GLN A 158 0.76 22.89 3.04
N GLY A 159 1.96 22.74 2.48
CA GLY A 159 3.16 23.45 2.95
C GLY A 159 3.80 22.87 4.21
N LEU A 160 3.24 21.80 4.78
CA LEU A 160 3.77 21.11 5.96
C LEU A 160 4.15 19.67 5.60
N GLY A 161 3.21 18.74 5.75
CA GLY A 161 3.43 17.32 5.53
C GLY A 161 2.20 16.49 5.87
N PRO A 162 2.33 15.15 5.80
CA PRO A 162 1.25 14.23 6.11
C PRO A 162 0.78 14.35 7.56
N SER A 163 -0.53 14.36 7.76
CA SER A 163 -1.18 14.41 9.06
C SER A 163 -1.94 13.13 9.38
N ALA A 164 -2.45 13.04 10.62
CA ALA A 164 -3.27 11.93 11.07
C ALA A 164 -4.63 11.90 10.36
N GLY A 165 -5.14 10.69 10.16
CA GLY A 165 -6.40 10.46 9.47
C GLY A 165 -6.62 9.00 9.13
N THR A 166 -7.74 8.74 8.48
CA THR A 166 -8.15 7.40 8.04
C THR A 166 -8.65 7.43 6.61
N LEU A 167 -8.36 6.37 5.87
CA LEU A 167 -8.90 6.08 4.55
C LEU A 167 -9.73 4.80 4.63
N THR A 168 -10.99 4.86 4.18
CA THR A 168 -11.88 3.72 4.07
C THR A 168 -11.98 3.30 2.61
N VAL A 169 -11.59 2.06 2.32
CA VAL A 169 -11.53 1.52 0.96
C VAL A 169 -12.94 1.32 0.39
N GLY A 170 -13.17 1.83 -0.82
CA GLY A 170 -14.42 1.65 -1.54
C GLY A 170 -14.45 0.40 -2.43
N GLY A 171 -15.29 0.45 -3.46
CA GLY A 171 -15.34 -0.55 -4.52
C GLY A 171 -16.03 -1.85 -4.12
N THR A 172 -15.61 -2.94 -4.77
CA THR A 172 -16.22 -4.28 -4.67
C THR A 172 -15.20 -5.39 -4.43
N THR A 173 -13.93 -5.03 -4.19
CA THR A 173 -12.87 -6.00 -3.89
C THR A 173 -13.00 -6.53 -2.46
N SER A 174 -12.20 -7.54 -2.10
CA SER A 174 -12.17 -8.04 -0.72
C SER A 174 -11.76 -7.00 0.32
N LEU A 175 -11.15 -5.88 -0.11
CA LEU A 175 -10.74 -4.77 0.74
C LEU A 175 -11.85 -3.76 1.01
N LYS A 176 -13.03 -3.89 0.38
CA LYS A 176 -14.14 -2.96 0.62
C LYS A 176 -14.40 -2.79 2.12
N ASP A 177 -14.55 -1.55 2.56
CA ASP A 177 -14.77 -1.12 3.95
C ASP A 177 -13.58 -1.40 4.89
N ALA A 178 -12.42 -1.85 4.39
CA ALA A 178 -11.19 -1.88 5.16
C ALA A 178 -10.71 -0.46 5.43
N VAL A 179 -10.14 -0.24 6.62
CA VAL A 179 -9.71 1.09 7.07
C VAL A 179 -8.19 1.11 7.22
N PHE A 180 -7.55 2.02 6.48
CA PHE A 180 -6.15 2.38 6.62
C PHE A 180 -6.07 3.61 7.50
N GLY A 181 -5.24 3.58 8.54
CA GLY A 181 -5.16 4.65 9.51
C GLY A 181 -3.74 5.10 9.76
N LEU A 182 -3.59 6.40 10.03
CA LEU A 182 -2.38 7.00 10.54
C LEU A 182 -2.69 7.79 11.81
N SER A 183 -1.85 7.61 12.83
CA SER A 183 -1.95 8.30 14.11
C SER A 183 -0.55 8.60 14.67
N PHE A 184 -0.46 9.66 15.47
CA PHE A 184 0.75 9.96 16.24
C PHE A 184 0.64 9.34 17.63
N VAL A 185 1.68 8.63 18.05
CA VAL A 185 1.72 7.95 19.36
C VAL A 185 2.96 8.39 20.13
N LYS A 186 2.85 8.52 21.45
CA LYS A 186 4.00 8.80 22.31
C LYS A 186 4.82 7.52 22.50
N ARG A 187 6.13 7.61 22.37
CA ARG A 187 7.08 6.54 22.67
C ARG A 187 7.03 6.28 24.17
N THR A 188 6.76 5.03 24.55
CA THR A 188 6.85 4.54 25.94
C THR A 188 8.26 4.10 26.26
#